data_AF-A0A7Y4VV51-F1
#
_entry.id   AF-A0A7Y4VV51-F1
#
_cell.length_a   1.000
_cell.length_b   1.000
_cell.length_c   1.000
_cell.angle_alpha   90.00
_cell.angle_beta   90.00
_cell.angle_gamma   90.00
#
_symmetry.space_group_name_H-M   'P 1'
#
loop_
_entity.id
_entity.type
_entity.pdbx_description
1 polymer ?
#
loop_
_entity_poly.entity_id
_entity_poly.type
_entity_poly.pdbx_seq_one_letter_code
_entity_poly.pdbx_strand_id
1 'polypeptide(L)'
;MSDINNEIPLGIWCWCMHCGRCYKKGEYRVVKMRKNSFEYKFAISEGLDPDYHLCPYEDCDGDVVIDCNSWFENLPDRPKIPERNKVYPIY
;
A
#
# COMPACT_ATOMS: atom_id res chain seq x y z
N MET A 1 34.20 8.77 7.23
CA MET A 1 32.73 8.81 7.43
C MET A 1 32.16 9.46 6.20
N SER A 2 31.78 8.67 5.21
CA SER A 2 31.26 9.18 3.94
C SER A 2 30.24 8.19 3.40
N ASP A 3 28.98 8.61 3.53
CA ASP A 3 27.86 8.37 2.64
C ASP A 3 27.46 6.91 2.42
N ILE A 4 26.75 6.36 3.40
CA ILE A 4 25.82 5.25 3.15
C ILE A 4 24.78 5.80 2.17
N ASN A 5 24.91 5.38 0.91
CA ASN A 5 23.93 5.63 -0.14
C ASN A 5 22.54 5.29 0.40
N ASN A 6 21.75 6.35 0.65
CA ASN A 6 20.33 6.29 0.99
C ASN A 6 19.54 5.88 -0.27
N GLU A 7 19.85 4.72 -0.83
CA GLU A 7 19.00 4.05 -1.79
C GLU A 7 17.80 3.52 -1.01
N ILE A 8 16.78 4.37 -0.89
CA ILE A 8 15.45 3.94 -0.47
C ILE A 8 15.12 2.73 -1.35
N PRO A 9 14.96 1.51 -0.78
CA PRO A 9 14.71 0.35 -1.61
C PRO A 9 13.45 0.65 -2.40
N LEU A 10 13.53 0.57 -3.73
CA LEU A 10 12.37 0.68 -4.63
C LEU A 10 11.21 -0.23 -4.14
N GLY A 11 11.57 -1.24 -3.32
CA GLY A 11 10.81 -2.18 -2.47
C GLY A 11 9.63 -1.65 -1.71
N ILE A 12 9.69 -0.37 -1.35
CA ILE A 12 8.90 0.17 -0.25
C ILE A 12 7.75 1.03 -0.70
N TRP A 13 7.51 1.20 -2.00
CA TRP A 13 6.46 2.10 -2.47
C TRP A 13 5.26 1.33 -3.00
N CYS A 14 4.09 1.67 -2.46
CA CYS A 14 2.80 1.22 -2.92
C CYS A 14 2.12 2.38 -3.64
N TRP A 15 1.33 2.04 -4.66
CA TRP A 15 0.58 2.98 -5.46
C TRP A 15 -0.88 2.59 -5.44
N CYS A 16 -1.72 3.44 -4.85
CA CYS A 16 -3.14 3.18 -4.70
C CYS A 16 -3.85 3.28 -6.06
N MET A 17 -4.58 2.24 -6.44
CA MET A 17 -5.36 2.21 -7.68
C MET A 17 -6.69 2.96 -7.58
N HIS A 18 -7.09 3.41 -6.38
CA HIS A 18 -8.28 4.23 -6.17
C HIS A 18 -7.99 5.73 -6.31
N CYS A 19 -7.01 6.25 -5.55
CA CYS A 19 -6.69 7.69 -5.55
C CYS A 19 -5.45 8.07 -6.37
N GLY A 20 -4.73 7.10 -6.91
CA GLY A 20 -3.50 7.30 -7.70
C GLY A 20 -2.30 7.76 -6.87
N ARG A 21 -2.39 7.81 -5.54
CA ARG A 21 -1.32 8.32 -4.68
C ARG A 21 -0.33 7.24 -4.27
N CYS A 22 0.94 7.65 -4.13
CA CYS A 22 1.99 6.78 -3.62
C CYS A 22 2.21 6.94 -2.13
N TYR A 23 2.38 5.82 -1.43
CA TYR A 23 2.67 5.75 -0.01
C TYR A 23 3.67 4.64 0.27
N LYS A 24 4.26 4.63 1.47
CA LYS A 24 5.26 3.61 1.81
C LYS A 24 4.57 2.34 2.29
N LYS A 25 5.15 1.18 1.98
CA LYS A 25 4.76 -0.13 2.52
C LYS A 25 4.79 -0.06 4.04
N GLY A 26 3.70 -0.44 4.68
CA GLY A 26 3.49 -0.28 6.12
C GLY A 26 2.70 0.96 6.52
N GLU A 27 2.57 1.97 5.64
CA GLU A 27 1.64 3.07 5.81
C GLU A 27 0.26 2.62 5.36
N TYR A 28 -0.48 1.95 6.25
CA TYR A 28 -1.85 1.52 5.99
C TYR A 28 -2.78 2.05 7.07
N ARG A 29 -4.01 2.34 6.67
CA ARG A 29 -5.11 2.46 7.63
C ARG A 29 -5.65 1.06 7.91
N VAL A 30 -5.65 0.66 9.18
CA VAL A 30 -6.12 -0.65 9.61
C VAL A 30 -7.59 -0.56 10.01
N VAL A 31 -8.45 -1.36 9.36
CA VAL A 31 -9.85 -1.52 9.74
C VAL A 31 -10.05 -2.90 10.31
N LYS A 32 -10.44 -2.94 11.59
CA LYS A 32 -10.56 -4.19 12.33
C LYS A 32 -11.72 -5.03 11.83
N MET A 33 -11.46 -6.31 11.53
CA MET A 33 -12.53 -7.24 11.21
C MET A 33 -13.33 -7.61 12.47
N ARG A 34 -14.62 -7.89 12.28
CA ARG A 34 -15.47 -8.37 13.38
C ARG A 34 -14.98 -9.74 13.81
N LYS A 35 -14.55 -9.82 15.07
CA LYS A 35 -14.21 -11.07 15.75
C LYS A 35 -15.40 -12.03 15.63
N ASN A 36 -15.12 -13.27 15.26
CA ASN A 36 -16.07 -14.36 15.00
C ASN A 36 -16.77 -14.40 13.64
N SER A 37 -16.51 -13.46 12.72
CA SER A 37 -16.86 -13.66 11.31
C SER A 37 -16.14 -14.89 10.74
N PHE A 38 -16.72 -15.48 9.69
CA PHE A 38 -16.11 -16.64 9.02
C PHE A 38 -14.74 -16.28 8.46
N GLU A 39 -14.66 -15.11 7.81
CA GLU A 39 -13.47 -14.53 7.21
C GLU A 39 -12.37 -14.28 8.26
N TYR A 40 -12.72 -13.74 9.44
CA TYR A 40 -11.76 -13.55 10.53
C TYR A 40 -11.17 -14.90 10.99
N LYS A 41 -12.03 -15.92 11.16
CA LYS A 41 -11.57 -17.24 11.60
C LYS A 41 -10.71 -17.92 10.55
N PHE A 42 -11.07 -17.76 9.27
CA PHE A 42 -10.30 -18.28 8.14
C PHE A 42 -8.93 -17.61 8.03
N ALA A 43 -8.86 -16.27 8.11
CA ALA A 43 -7.58 -15.56 8.07
C ALA A 43 -6.65 -16.04 9.19
N ILE A 44 -7.16 -16.17 10.42
CA ILE A 44 -6.37 -16.70 11.54
C ILE A 44 -5.94 -18.16 11.33
N SER A 45 -6.81 -19.02 10.78
CA SER A 45 -6.44 -20.43 10.54
C SER A 45 -5.35 -20.59 9.48
N GLU A 46 -5.29 -19.69 8.51
CA GLU A 46 -4.24 -19.64 7.48
C GLU A 46 -2.99 -18.84 7.91
N GLY A 47 -2.97 -18.33 9.15
CA GLY A 47 -1.86 -17.50 9.65
C GLY A 47 -1.74 -16.13 8.96
N LEU A 48 -2.83 -15.63 8.39
CA LEU A 48 -2.94 -14.33 7.75
C LEU A 48 -3.35 -13.25 8.76
N ASP A 49 -3.02 -11.99 8.45
CA ASP A 49 -3.55 -10.85 9.19
C ASP A 49 -5.07 -10.73 8.93
N PRO A 50 -5.91 -10.80 9.97
CA PRO A 50 -7.36 -10.71 9.78
C PRO A 50 -7.84 -9.27 9.57
N ASP A 51 -7.04 -8.24 9.78
CA ASP A 51 -7.51 -6.86 9.63
C ASP A 51 -7.34 -6.36 8.19
N TYR A 52 -8.21 -5.44 7.77
CA TYR A 52 -8.14 -4.86 6.44
C TYR A 52 -7.10 -3.74 6.41
N HIS A 53 -6.16 -3.85 5.48
CA HIS A 53 -5.17 -2.82 5.19
C HIS A 53 -5.64 -1.95 4.02
N LEU A 54 -6.02 -0.72 4.33
CA LEU A 54 -6.51 0.26 3.37
C LEU A 54 -5.45 1.34 3.09
N CYS A 55 -5.71 2.12 2.04
CA CYS A 55 -4.92 3.31 1.72
C CYS A 55 -4.78 4.21 2.96
N PRO A 56 -3.58 4.77 3.24
CA PRO A 56 -3.35 5.58 4.43
C PRO A 56 -3.99 6.96 4.38
N TYR A 57 -4.47 7.40 3.21
CA TYR A 57 -5.08 8.71 3.04
C TYR A 57 -6.54 8.67 3.49
N GLU A 58 -6.90 9.55 4.43
CA GLU A 58 -8.25 9.61 5.01
C GLU A 58 -9.32 10.00 4.00
N ASP A 59 -8.93 10.74 2.96
CA ASP A 59 -9.79 11.16 1.85
C ASP A 59 -9.81 10.14 0.70
N CYS A 60 -9.23 8.95 0.89
CA CYS A 60 -9.33 7.85 -0.05
C CYS A 60 -10.39 6.85 0.43
N ASP A 61 -11.48 6.75 -0.32
CA ASP A 61 -12.57 5.79 -0.11
C ASP A 61 -12.21 4.35 -0.47
N GLY A 62 -10.92 4.01 -0.58
CA GLY A 62 -10.45 2.65 -0.87
C GLY A 62 -11.09 1.65 0.10
N ASP A 63 -12.15 1.02 -0.36
CA ASP A 63 -13.07 0.13 0.35
C ASP A 63 -12.72 -1.34 0.08
N VAL A 64 -11.93 -1.58 -0.96
CA VAL A 64 -11.34 -2.86 -1.29
C VAL A 64 -10.00 -3.05 -0.57
N VAL A 65 -9.82 -4.24 0.00
CA VAL A 65 -8.61 -4.67 0.69
C VAL A 65 -7.44 -4.68 -0.30
N ILE A 66 -6.48 -3.78 -0.09
CA ILE A 66 -5.22 -3.64 -0.86
C ILE A 66 -5.45 -3.63 -2.39
N ASP A 67 -6.14 -2.61 -2.88
CA ASP A 67 -6.08 -2.24 -4.30
C ASP A 67 -4.89 -1.29 -4.55
N CYS A 68 -3.69 -1.85 -4.47
CA CYS A 68 -2.46 -1.11 -4.72
C CYS A 68 -1.44 -1.95 -5.49
N ASN A 69 -0.75 -1.29 -6.43
CA ASN A 69 0.37 -1.89 -7.13
C ASN A 69 1.69 -1.53 -6.45
N SER A 70 2.67 -2.41 -6.56
CA SER A 70 4.04 -2.07 -6.21
C SER A 70 4.58 -1.09 -7.24
N TRP A 71 5.27 -0.03 -6.80
CA TRP A 71 5.78 1.01 -7.71
C TRP A 71 6.76 0.50 -8.78
N PHE A 72 7.32 -0.68 -8.59
CA PHE A 72 8.25 -1.31 -9.53
C PHE A 72 7.68 -1.77 -10.85
N GLU A 73 6.35 -1.79 -11.01
CA GLU A 73 5.76 -2.16 -12.28
C GLU A 73 6.18 -1.11 -13.32
N ASN A 74 7.19 -1.47 -14.13
CA ASN A 74 7.95 -0.64 -15.06
C ASN A 74 7.04 0.08 -16.05
N LEU A 75 6.54 1.25 -15.67
CA LEU A 75 5.91 2.18 -16.59
C LEU A 75 6.96 3.18 -17.09
N PRO A 76 7.12 3.34 -18.41
CA PRO A 76 8.26 4.05 -19.01
C PRO A 76 8.36 5.53 -18.59
N ASP A 77 7.23 6.15 -18.24
CA ASP A 77 7.16 7.59 -17.93
C ASP A 77 7.16 7.93 -16.43
N ARG A 78 7.41 6.94 -15.56
CA ARG A 78 7.36 7.15 -14.11
C ARG A 78 8.73 7.41 -13.49
N PRO A 79 8.82 8.28 -12.47
CA PRO A 79 10.06 8.47 -11.75
C PRO A 79 10.47 7.16 -11.05
N LYS A 80 11.79 6.89 -10.99
CA LYS A 80 12.32 5.72 -10.29
C LYS A 80 11.88 5.68 -8.83
N ILE A 81 11.88 6.83 -8.17
CA ILE A 81 11.40 6.98 -6.79
C ILE A 81 10.18 7.91 -6.82
N PRO A 82 8.99 7.45 -6.40
CA PRO A 82 7.82 8.30 -6.34
C PRO A 82 7.90 9.25 -5.16
N GLU A 83 7.11 10.31 -5.21
CA GLU A 83 6.89 11.19 -4.08
C GLU A 83 5.66 10.72 -3.29
N ARG A 84 5.78 10.71 -1.96
CA ARG A 84 4.65 10.39 -1.08
C ARG A 84 3.52 11.39 -1.30
N ASN A 85 2.27 10.90 -1.30
CA ASN A 85 1.04 11.70 -1.48
C ASN A 85 0.92 12.38 -2.86
N LYS A 86 1.87 12.16 -3.77
CA LYS A 86 1.75 12.62 -5.15
C LYS A 86 0.85 11.67 -5.93
N VAL A 87 -0.06 12.25 -6.70
CA VAL A 87 -0.97 11.52 -7.59
C VAL A 87 -0.25 11.21 -8.89
N TYR A 88 -0.33 9.96 -9.32
CA TYR A 88 0.14 9.49 -10.61
C TYR A 88 -1.04 8.89 -11.41
N PRO A 89 -1.09 9.06 -12.75
CA PRO A 89 -2.18 8.58 -13.59
C PRO A 89 -2.41 7.06 -13.45
N ILE A 90 -3.66 6.65 -13.26
CA ILE A 90 -4.03 5.24 -13.01
C ILE A 90 -4.06 4.39 -14.28
N TYR A 91 -4.38 4.96 -15.44
CA TYR A 91 -4.20 4.40 -16.78
C TYR A 91 -4.11 5.55 -17.78
#